data_AF-A0A2E5WM83-F1
#
_entry.id   AF-A0A2E5WM83-F1
#
_cell.length_a   1.000
_cell.length_b   1.000
_cell.length_c   1.000
_cell.angle_alpha   90.00
_cell.angle_beta   90.00
_cell.angle_gamma   90.00
#
_symmetry.space_group_name_H-M   'P 1'
#
loop_
_entity.id
_entity.type
_entity.pdbx_description
1 polymer ?
#
loop_
_entity_poly.entity_id
_entity_poly.type
_entity_poly.pdbx_seq_one_letter_code
_entity_poly.pdbx_strand_id
1 'polypeptide(L)'
;MEFEQIRIILLSFSNYLLSIPIISLGLSKYSDDEVKADWQPPGYVFAIVWPILYLLFGIINLKIYYSKKIPKTIKVDNLDMAFEESLIQTGWLIVNGKYFHKRFLIQYIVGFCIILYLLVYAYFLRIPMLYQTKNKSLVYMYIPYTLWISFAAILNYQLIRNSL
;
A
#
# COMPACT_ATOMS: atom_id res chain seq x y z
N MET A 1 -16.89 15.45 -19.50
CA MET A 1 -16.49 14.07 -19.83
C MET A 1 -15.02 13.82 -19.52
N GLU A 2 -14.12 14.75 -19.86
CA GLU A 2 -12.68 14.63 -19.57
C GLU A 2 -12.34 14.67 -18.07
N PHE A 3 -12.99 15.55 -17.29
CA PHE A 3 -12.71 15.69 -15.86
C PHE A 3 -12.96 14.40 -15.04
N GLU A 4 -14.05 13.69 -15.33
CA GLU A 4 -14.35 12.42 -14.63
C GLU A 4 -13.29 11.36 -14.94
N GLN A 5 -12.84 11.25 -16.20
CA GLN A 5 -11.78 10.31 -16.58
C GLN A 5 -10.48 10.59 -15.83
N ILE A 6 -10.10 11.85 -15.73
CA ILE A 6 -8.93 12.27 -14.95
C ILE A 6 -9.10 11.88 -13.49
N ARG A 7 -10.24 12.18 -12.87
CA ARG A 7 -10.53 11.82 -11.48
C ARG A 7 -10.40 10.31 -11.24
N ILE A 8 -10.94 9.48 -12.13
CA ILE A 8 -10.87 8.02 -12.02
C ILE A 8 -9.43 7.52 -12.08
N ILE A 9 -8.63 8.07 -13.00
CA ILE A 9 -7.21 7.71 -13.13
C ILE A 9 -6.45 8.10 -11.86
N LEU A 10 -6.67 9.31 -11.35
CA LEU A 10 -6.04 9.79 -10.11
C LEU A 10 -6.39 8.91 -8.90
N LEU A 11 -7.67 8.55 -8.73
CA LEU A 11 -8.10 7.67 -7.64
C LEU A 11 -7.55 6.25 -7.81
N SER A 12 -7.54 5.73 -9.04
CA SER A 12 -7.06 4.37 -9.33
C SER A 12 -5.58 4.20 -9.00
N PHE A 13 -4.76 5.23 -9.27
CA PHE A 13 -3.33 5.24 -9.00
C PHE A 13 -2.95 6.07 -7.76
N SER A 14 -3.90 6.30 -6.85
CA SER A 14 -3.68 7.16 -5.69
C SER A 14 -2.54 6.66 -4.80
N ASN A 15 -2.36 5.35 -4.64
CA ASN A 15 -1.24 4.77 -3.90
C ASN A 15 0.14 5.16 -4.47
N TYR A 16 0.29 5.11 -5.79
CA TYR A 16 1.51 5.55 -6.47
C TYR A 16 1.69 7.05 -6.26
N LEU A 17 0.68 7.85 -6.60
CA LEU A 17 0.75 9.32 -6.58
C LEU A 17 1.06 9.86 -5.19
N LEU A 18 0.38 9.35 -4.16
CA LEU A 18 0.59 9.77 -2.77
C LEU A 18 1.95 9.32 -2.22
N SER A 19 2.58 8.28 -2.80
CA SER A 19 3.91 7.84 -2.40
C SER A 19 5.06 8.68 -2.99
N ILE A 20 4.82 9.40 -4.10
CA ILE A 20 5.86 10.14 -4.84
C ILE A 20 6.67 11.08 -3.93
N PRO A 21 6.07 11.95 -3.09
CA PRO A 21 6.84 12.87 -2.27
C PRO A 21 7.84 12.17 -1.35
N ILE A 22 7.42 11.05 -0.73
CA ILE A 22 8.27 10.28 0.20
C ILE A 22 9.46 9.67 -0.54
N ILE A 23 9.22 9.12 -1.73
CA ILE A 23 10.25 8.48 -2.55
C ILE A 23 11.23 9.53 -3.07
N SER A 24 10.73 10.63 -3.62
CA SER A 24 11.55 11.72 -4.19
C SER A 24 12.43 12.40 -3.15
N LEU A 25 11.96 12.50 -1.90
CA LEU A 25 12.74 13.03 -0.77
C LEU A 25 13.71 11.99 -0.17
N GLY A 26 13.72 10.75 -0.67
CA GLY A 26 14.63 9.71 -0.18
C GLY A 26 14.34 9.22 1.25
N LEU A 27 13.15 9.53 1.79
CA LEU A 27 12.78 9.23 3.18
C LEU A 27 12.65 7.74 3.47
N SER A 28 12.54 6.91 2.43
CA SER A 28 12.48 5.44 2.54
C SER A 28 13.85 4.77 2.66
N LYS A 29 14.96 5.49 2.44
CA LYS A 29 16.31 4.91 2.48
C LYS A 29 16.77 4.70 3.93
N TYR A 30 17.38 3.54 4.20
CA TYR A 30 18.03 3.25 5.47
C TYR A 30 19.47 3.78 5.48
N SER A 31 19.92 4.33 6.60
CA SER A 31 21.32 4.66 6.88
C SER A 31 22.09 3.39 7.32
N ASP A 32 23.42 3.43 7.29
CA ASP A 32 24.26 2.28 7.63
C ASP A 32 24.21 1.93 9.13
N ASP A 33 23.98 2.93 9.98
CA ASP A 33 23.89 2.83 11.44
C ASP A 33 22.46 2.56 11.96
N GLU A 34 21.47 2.43 11.07
CA GLU A 34 20.09 2.15 11.48
C GLU A 34 19.86 0.67 11.82
N VAL A 35 18.99 0.44 12.80
CA VAL A 35 18.44 -0.88 13.11
C VAL A 35 17.73 -1.43 11.87
N LYS A 36 18.02 -2.69 11.54
CA LYS A 36 17.43 -3.42 10.42
C LYS A 36 16.68 -4.65 10.93
N ALA A 37 15.68 -5.06 10.16
CA ALA A 37 15.02 -6.34 10.37
C ALA A 37 15.95 -7.49 9.91
N ASP A 38 15.87 -8.65 10.56
CA ASP A 38 16.78 -9.79 10.32
C ASP A 38 16.77 -10.26 8.86
N TRP A 39 15.58 -10.21 8.24
CA TRP A 39 15.35 -10.65 6.87
C TRP A 39 15.00 -9.48 5.96
N GLN A 40 15.52 -8.29 6.27
CA GLN A 40 15.29 -7.12 5.44
C GLN A 40 15.95 -7.33 4.08
N PRO A 41 15.16 -7.34 2.98
CA PRO A 41 15.75 -7.50 1.67
C PRO A 41 16.56 -6.24 1.31
N PRO A 42 17.48 -6.35 0.33
CA PRO A 42 18.19 -5.20 -0.19
C PRO A 42 17.22 -4.08 -0.62
N GLY A 43 17.64 -2.82 -0.45
CA GLY A 43 16.79 -1.65 -0.73
C GLY A 43 16.19 -1.63 -2.15
N TYR A 44 16.91 -2.15 -3.14
CA TYR A 44 16.42 -2.23 -4.52
C TYR A 44 15.20 -3.16 -4.68
N VAL A 45 15.03 -4.16 -3.82
CA VAL A 45 13.87 -5.07 -3.87
C VAL A 45 12.59 -4.28 -3.59
N PHE A 46 12.61 -3.37 -2.60
CA PHE A 46 11.48 -2.48 -2.33
C PHE A 46 11.17 -1.57 -3.52
N ALA A 47 12.21 -1.06 -4.20
CA ALA A 47 12.06 -0.22 -5.38
C ALA A 47 11.48 -0.96 -6.60
N ILE A 48 11.55 -2.30 -6.63
CA ILE A 48 10.95 -3.12 -7.69
C ILE A 48 9.52 -3.54 -7.32
N VAL A 49 9.34 -4.06 -6.10
CA VAL A 49 8.06 -4.66 -5.69
C VAL A 49 6.96 -3.61 -5.58
N TRP A 50 7.21 -2.47 -4.93
CA TRP A 50 6.17 -1.45 -4.73
C TRP A 50 5.59 -0.90 -6.04
N PRO A 51 6.38 -0.50 -7.06
CA PRO A 51 5.82 -0.08 -8.34
C PRO A 51 4.98 -1.15 -9.05
N ILE A 52 5.39 -2.42 -8.99
CA ILE A 52 4.59 -3.53 -9.54
C ILE A 52 3.24 -3.63 -8.82
N LEU A 53 3.24 -3.56 -7.49
CA LEU A 53 2.02 -3.60 -6.69
C LEU A 53 1.12 -2.40 -6.97
N TYR A 54 1.68 -1.19 -7.10
CA TYR A 54 0.92 0.01 -7.43
C TYR A 54 0.29 -0.07 -8.83
N LEU A 55 1.03 -0.64 -9.79
CA LEU A 55 0.51 -0.88 -11.12
C LEU A 55 -0.66 -1.87 -11.09
N LEU A 56 -0.52 -2.99 -10.39
CA LEU A 56 -1.59 -3.99 -10.23
C LEU A 56 -2.82 -3.37 -9.56
N PHE A 57 -2.62 -2.57 -8.51
CA PHE A 57 -3.68 -1.85 -7.82
C PHE A 57 -4.46 -0.93 -8.75
N GLY A 58 -3.76 -0.10 -9.53
CA GLY A 58 -4.40 0.76 -10.53
C GLY A 58 -5.14 -0.02 -11.60
N ILE A 59 -4.57 -1.10 -12.12
CA ILE A 59 -5.23 -1.97 -13.09
C ILE A 59 -6.51 -2.60 -12.53
N ILE A 60 -6.50 -3.07 -11.27
CA ILE A 60 -7.69 -3.59 -10.59
C ILE A 60 -8.79 -2.54 -10.58
N ASN A 61 -8.47 -1.32 -10.14
CA ASN A 61 -9.43 -0.22 -10.03
C ASN A 61 -10.04 0.15 -11.39
N LEU A 62 -9.22 0.29 -12.43
CA LEU A 62 -9.68 0.60 -13.78
C LEU A 62 -10.52 -0.55 -14.37
N LYS A 63 -10.12 -1.81 -14.16
CA LYS A 63 -10.91 -2.98 -14.61
C LYS A 63 -12.28 -3.01 -13.97
N ILE A 64 -12.39 -2.69 -12.68
CA ILE A 64 -13.68 -2.61 -11.98
C ILE A 64 -14.53 -1.47 -12.55
N TYR A 65 -13.94 -0.28 -12.65
CA TYR A 65 -14.66 0.92 -13.09
C TYR A 65 -15.21 0.79 -14.53
N TYR A 66 -14.39 0.32 -15.47
CA TYR A 66 -14.80 0.20 -16.88
C TYR A 66 -15.58 -1.08 -17.20
N SER A 67 -15.75 -1.99 -16.25
CA SER A 67 -16.56 -3.19 -16.46
C SER A 67 -18.03 -2.85 -16.70
N LYS A 68 -18.61 -3.36 -17.79
CA LYS A 68 -20.06 -3.25 -18.04
C LYS A 68 -20.89 -4.18 -17.15
N LYS A 69 -20.25 -5.19 -16.52
CA LYS A 69 -20.91 -6.23 -15.73
C LYS A 69 -21.01 -5.91 -14.24
N ILE A 70 -20.29 -4.89 -13.78
CA ILE A 70 -20.22 -4.51 -12.36
C ILE A 70 -21.20 -3.36 -12.09
N PRO A 71 -22.06 -3.45 -11.07
CA PRO A 71 -22.97 -2.37 -10.66
C PRO A 71 -22.23 -1.07 -10.34
N LYS A 72 -22.90 0.08 -10.58
CA LYS A 72 -22.34 1.40 -10.30
C LYS A 72 -21.94 1.58 -8.83
N THR A 73 -22.71 1.04 -7.89
CA THR A 73 -22.43 1.10 -6.44
C THR A 73 -21.06 0.50 -6.12
N ILE A 74 -20.81 -0.74 -6.54
CA ILE A 74 -19.51 -1.43 -6.35
C ILE A 74 -18.35 -0.65 -6.97
N LYS A 75 -18.55 0.04 -8.10
CA LYS A 75 -17.50 0.86 -8.72
C LYS A 75 -17.12 2.05 -7.86
N VAL A 76 -18.11 2.72 -7.28
CA VAL A 76 -17.90 3.87 -6.38
C VAL A 76 -17.22 3.39 -5.11
N ASP A 77 -17.79 2.36 -4.47
CA ASP A 77 -17.22 1.75 -3.25
C ASP A 77 -15.76 1.31 -3.47
N ASN A 78 -15.46 0.71 -4.63
CA ASN A 78 -14.10 0.33 -4.97
C ASN A 78 -13.14 1.52 -5.07
N LEU A 79 -13.56 2.65 -5.66
CA LEU A 79 -12.70 3.83 -5.79
C LEU A 79 -12.49 4.51 -4.43
N ASP A 80 -13.53 4.59 -3.62
CA ASP A 80 -13.45 5.18 -2.27
C ASP A 80 -12.53 4.33 -1.39
N MET A 81 -12.74 3.01 -1.37
CA MET A 81 -11.86 2.09 -0.65
C MET A 81 -10.41 2.12 -1.18
N ALA A 82 -10.23 2.29 -2.50
CA ALA A 82 -8.88 2.38 -3.07
C ALA A 82 -8.15 3.64 -2.57
N PHE A 83 -8.87 4.75 -2.45
CA PHE A 83 -8.31 5.99 -1.95
C PHE A 83 -8.01 5.90 -0.45
N GLU A 84 -8.92 5.35 0.36
CA GLU A 84 -8.70 5.08 1.78
C GLU A 84 -7.47 4.20 2.03
N GLU A 85 -7.36 3.09 1.30
CA GLU A 85 -6.22 2.17 1.38
C GLU A 85 -4.90 2.88 1.03
N SER A 86 -4.94 3.77 0.03
CA SER A 86 -3.80 4.59 -0.36
C SER A 86 -3.40 5.61 0.70
N LEU A 87 -4.37 6.20 1.41
CA LEU A 87 -4.10 7.10 2.54
C LEU A 87 -3.46 6.35 3.71
N ILE A 88 -3.96 5.16 4.05
CA ILE A 88 -3.38 4.33 5.12
C ILE A 88 -1.94 3.95 4.79
N GLN A 89 -1.72 3.47 3.56
CA GLN A 89 -0.39 3.09 3.09
C GLN A 89 0.58 4.29 3.05
N THR A 90 0.10 5.47 2.66
CA THR A 90 0.89 6.71 2.70
C THR A 90 1.16 7.13 4.14
N GLY A 91 0.22 6.97 5.06
CA GLY A 91 0.42 7.18 6.48
C GLY A 91 1.54 6.29 7.04
N TRP A 92 1.61 5.02 6.60
CA TRP A 92 2.71 4.13 6.95
C TRP A 92 4.06 4.64 6.44
N LEU A 93 4.11 5.10 5.18
CA LEU A 93 5.31 5.68 4.57
C LEU A 93 5.78 6.96 5.28
N ILE A 94 4.84 7.83 5.66
CA ILE A 94 5.09 9.05 6.44
C ILE A 94 5.70 8.66 7.79
N VAL A 95 5.03 7.81 8.58
CA VAL A 95 5.52 7.43 9.90
C VAL A 95 6.89 6.75 9.84
N ASN A 96 7.12 5.87 8.85
CA ASN A 96 8.41 5.20 8.64
C ASN A 96 9.42 6.05 7.84
N GLY A 97 9.13 7.32 7.60
CA GLY A 97 10.04 8.25 6.96
C GLY A 97 11.26 8.54 7.83
N LYS A 98 12.43 8.60 7.19
CA LYS A 98 13.67 9.05 7.82
C LYS A 98 13.74 10.58 7.81
N TYR A 99 13.07 11.22 8.76
CA TYR A 99 13.04 12.70 8.88
C TYR A 99 14.30 13.30 9.50
N PHE A 100 15.06 12.48 10.23
CA PHE A 100 16.34 12.87 10.85
C PHE A 100 17.46 11.95 10.32
N HIS A 101 18.56 11.78 11.05
CA HIS A 101 19.64 10.86 10.66
C HIS A 101 19.22 9.39 10.74
N LYS A 102 18.26 9.07 11.62
CA LYS A 102 17.73 7.72 11.87
C LYS A 102 16.25 7.74 12.30
N ARG A 103 15.58 6.60 12.21
CA ARG A 103 14.24 6.36 12.77
C ARG A 103 14.30 6.06 14.27
N PHE A 104 13.26 6.45 14.99
CA PHE A 104 13.10 6.19 16.43
C PHE A 104 12.20 4.99 16.70
N LEU A 105 12.34 4.36 17.88
CA LEU A 105 11.51 3.24 18.32
C LEU A 105 10.00 3.51 18.19
N ILE A 106 9.55 4.71 18.55
CA ILE A 106 8.14 5.10 18.42
C ILE A 106 7.65 5.06 16.97
N GLN A 107 8.50 5.37 15.99
CA GLN A 107 8.15 5.28 14.58
C GLN A 107 7.94 3.82 14.15
N TYR A 108 8.77 2.90 14.65
CA TYR A 108 8.58 1.46 14.38
C TYR A 108 7.30 0.93 15.01
N ILE A 109 6.97 1.34 16.24
CA ILE A 109 5.73 0.94 16.92
C ILE A 109 4.50 1.47 16.17
N VAL A 110 4.46 2.77 15.88
CA VAL A 110 3.32 3.37 15.15
C VAL A 110 3.26 2.80 13.73
N GLY A 111 4.41 2.61 13.07
CA GLY A 111 4.52 1.97 11.77
C GLY A 111 3.94 0.55 11.77
N PHE A 112 4.25 -0.24 12.78
CA PHE A 112 3.69 -1.58 12.96
C PHE A 112 2.17 -1.55 13.15
N CYS A 113 1.64 -0.62 13.95
CA CYS A 113 0.19 -0.48 14.11
C CYS A 113 -0.50 -0.12 12.78
N ILE A 114 0.07 0.79 11.99
CA ILE A 114 -0.52 1.19 10.71
C ILE A 114 -0.45 0.06 9.69
N ILE A 115 0.66 -0.68 9.59
CA ILE A 115 0.77 -1.79 8.63
C ILE A 115 -0.14 -2.96 9.03
N LEU A 116 -0.34 -3.21 10.33
CA LEU A 116 -1.36 -4.15 10.79
C LEU A 116 -2.77 -3.69 10.44
N TYR A 117 -3.07 -2.40 10.63
CA TYR A 117 -4.36 -1.85 10.22
C TYR A 117 -4.58 -1.98 8.70
N LEU A 118 -3.56 -1.71 7.89
CA LEU A 118 -3.61 -1.91 6.44
C LEU A 118 -3.82 -3.38 6.08
N LEU A 119 -3.19 -4.31 6.79
CA LEU A 119 -3.39 -5.75 6.61
C LEU A 119 -4.83 -6.15 6.92
N VAL A 120 -5.37 -5.67 8.05
CA VAL A 120 -6.78 -5.89 8.43
C VAL A 120 -7.72 -5.29 7.37
N TYR A 121 -7.47 -4.07 6.92
CA TYR A 121 -8.24 -3.42 5.87
C TYR A 121 -8.26 -4.26 4.58
N ALA A 122 -7.09 -4.72 4.14
CA ALA A 122 -6.93 -5.53 2.94
C ALA A 122 -7.70 -6.87 3.04
N TYR A 123 -7.58 -7.58 4.16
CA TYR A 123 -8.20 -8.89 4.35
C TYR A 123 -9.70 -8.84 4.62
N PHE A 124 -10.15 -7.91 5.45
CA PHE A 124 -11.52 -7.89 5.96
C PHE A 124 -12.45 -6.94 5.20
N LEU A 125 -11.92 -5.96 4.48
CA LEU A 125 -12.73 -5.00 3.72
C LEU A 125 -12.49 -5.17 2.22
N ARG A 126 -11.23 -5.09 1.77
CA ARG A 126 -10.90 -5.05 0.35
C ARG A 126 -11.16 -6.38 -0.37
N ILE A 127 -10.66 -7.49 0.16
CA ILE A 127 -10.87 -8.83 -0.43
C ILE A 127 -12.37 -9.17 -0.56
N PRO A 128 -13.21 -9.01 0.49
CA PRO A 128 -14.64 -9.25 0.38
C PRO A 128 -15.33 -8.38 -0.68
N MET A 129 -14.98 -7.09 -0.78
CA MET A 129 -15.48 -6.22 -1.85
C MET A 129 -15.07 -6.75 -3.24
N LEU A 130 -13.82 -7.17 -3.43
CA LEU A 130 -13.37 -7.74 -4.70
C LEU A 130 -14.15 -9.01 -5.07
N TYR A 131 -14.58 -9.83 -4.10
CA TYR A 131 -15.44 -10.98 -4.37
C TYR A 131 -16.84 -10.58 -4.86
N GLN A 132 -17.38 -9.43 -4.44
CA GLN A 132 -18.68 -8.94 -4.92
C GLN A 132 -18.69 -8.62 -6.42
N THR A 133 -17.51 -8.36 -7.01
CA THR A 133 -17.37 -8.18 -8.47
C THR A 133 -17.64 -9.45 -9.28
N LYS A 134 -17.71 -10.62 -8.61
CA LYS A 134 -17.83 -11.95 -9.22
C LYS A 134 -16.71 -12.27 -10.23
N ASN A 135 -15.57 -11.59 -10.13
CA ASN A 135 -14.40 -11.80 -10.98
C ASN A 135 -13.19 -12.22 -10.14
N LYS A 136 -12.95 -13.54 -10.06
CA LYS A 136 -11.84 -14.11 -9.30
C LYS A 136 -10.46 -13.60 -9.75
N SER A 137 -10.31 -13.21 -11.01
CA SER A 137 -9.06 -12.63 -11.51
C SER A 137 -8.66 -11.38 -10.75
N LEU A 138 -9.61 -10.56 -10.30
CA LEU A 138 -9.32 -9.34 -9.54
C LEU A 138 -8.77 -9.65 -8.14
N VAL A 139 -9.31 -10.69 -7.50
CA VAL A 139 -8.80 -11.18 -6.21
C VAL A 139 -7.38 -11.73 -6.39
N TYR A 140 -7.13 -12.55 -7.41
CA TYR A 140 -5.79 -13.09 -7.68
C TYR A 140 -4.76 -12.00 -7.96
N MET A 141 -5.15 -10.91 -8.66
CA MET A 141 -4.27 -9.76 -8.88
C MET A 141 -3.95 -8.99 -7.58
N TYR A 142 -4.80 -9.09 -6.57
CA TYR A 142 -4.63 -8.41 -5.28
C TYR A 142 -3.85 -9.25 -4.25
N ILE A 143 -3.77 -10.57 -4.41
CA ILE A 143 -3.01 -11.46 -3.52
C ILE A 143 -1.55 -11.01 -3.35
N PRO A 144 -0.77 -10.69 -4.41
CA PRO A 144 0.60 -10.23 -4.25
C PRO A 144 0.75 -9.04 -3.31
N TYR A 145 -0.22 -8.11 -3.33
CA TYR A 145 -0.24 -6.95 -2.44
C TYR A 145 -0.46 -7.37 -0.99
N THR A 146 -1.44 -8.23 -0.73
CA THR A 146 -1.71 -8.72 0.64
C THR A 146 -0.54 -9.49 1.24
N LEU A 147 0.11 -10.35 0.45
CA LEU A 147 1.31 -11.08 0.88
C LEU A 147 2.46 -10.13 1.21
N TRP A 148 2.64 -9.07 0.41
CA TRP A 148 3.66 -8.07 0.65
C TRP A 148 3.40 -7.26 1.93
N ILE A 149 2.15 -6.89 2.21
CA ILE A 149 1.81 -6.23 3.48
C ILE A 149 2.06 -7.17 4.66
N SER A 150 1.69 -8.45 4.56
CA SER A 150 1.99 -9.44 5.61
C SER A 150 3.49 -9.52 5.88
N PHE A 151 4.30 -9.57 4.81
CA PHE A 151 5.75 -9.54 4.93
C PHE A 151 6.26 -8.24 5.57
N ALA A 152 5.75 -7.08 5.15
CA ALA A 152 6.11 -5.79 5.72
C ALA A 152 5.75 -5.70 7.21
N ALA A 153 4.64 -6.30 7.66
CA ALA A 153 4.27 -6.37 9.06
C ALA A 153 5.30 -7.16 9.89
N ILE A 154 5.79 -8.30 9.36
CA ILE A 154 6.86 -9.09 10.00
C ILE A 154 8.13 -8.25 10.13
N LEU A 155 8.53 -7.52 9.08
CA LEU A 155 9.71 -6.65 9.13
C LEU A 155 9.55 -5.52 10.15
N ASN A 156 8.38 -4.87 10.21
CA ASN A 156 8.13 -3.81 11.20
C ASN A 156 8.21 -4.35 12.63
N TYR A 157 7.69 -5.56 12.89
CA TYR A 157 7.83 -6.21 14.18
C TYR A 157 9.29 -6.48 14.54
N GLN A 158 10.09 -6.99 13.59
CA GLN A 158 11.52 -7.22 13.80
C GLN A 158 12.28 -5.92 14.10
N LEU A 159 11.92 -4.80 13.46
CA LEU A 159 12.51 -3.49 13.76
C LEU A 159 12.23 -3.06 15.21
N ILE A 160 11.02 -3.28 15.73
CA ILE A 160 10.69 -3.01 17.14
C ILE A 160 11.55 -3.89 18.04
N ARG A 161 11.54 -5.21 17.81
CA ARG A 161 12.25 -6.18 18.64
C ARG A 161 13.76 -5.89 18.68
N ASN A 162 14.36 -5.52 17.55
CA ASN A 162 15.79 -5.24 17.44
C ASN A 162 16.16 -3.82 17.97
N SER A 163 15.16 -2.99 18.30
CA SER A 163 15.36 -1.64 18.85
C SER A 163 15.13 -1.56 20.37
N LEU A 164 14.79 -2.68 21.01
CA LEU A 164 14.68 -2.86 22.46
C LEU A 164 15.99 -3.40 23.02
#